data_AF-A0A9P2ICA5-F1
#
_entry.id   AF-A0A9P2ICA5-F1
#
_cell.length_a   1.000
_cell.length_b   1.000
_cell.length_c   1.000
_cell.angle_alpha   90.00
_cell.angle_beta   90.00
_cell.angle_gamma   90.00
#
_symmetry.space_group_name_H-M   'P 1'
#
loop_
_entity.id
_entity.type
_entity.pdbx_description
1 polymer ?
#
loop_
_entity_poly.entity_id
_entity_poly.type
_entity_poly.pdbx_seq_one_letter_code
_entity_poly.pdbx_strand_id
1 'polypeptide(L)'
;MMKTVKHLLCCAIAASALISTGVHAASWKDALSSAASELGNQNSTTQEGGWSLASLTNLLSSGNQALSADNMNNAAGILQYCAKQKLASVTDAENIKNQMLEKLGLNSEEQKEDTNYLDGIQGLLKTKDGQQLNLDNIGTTPLAEKVKTKACDLVLKQGLNFIS
;
A
#
# COMPACT_ATOMS: atom_id res chain seq x y z
N MET A 1 21.29 -15.93 63.11
CA MET A 1 20.32 -16.98 63.50
C MET A 1 19.10 -16.84 62.62
N MET A 2 18.85 -17.82 61.74
CA MET A 2 17.78 -17.81 60.73
C MET A 2 16.42 -18.06 61.38
N LYS A 3 15.37 -17.31 60.99
CA LYS A 3 13.98 -17.82 61.00
C LYS A 3 13.20 -17.21 59.83
N THR A 4 13.08 -18.00 58.77
CA THR A 4 12.16 -17.84 57.65
C THR A 4 10.77 -18.27 58.08
N VAL A 5 9.78 -17.38 57.98
CA VAL A 5 8.36 -17.75 58.11
C VAL A 5 7.74 -17.70 56.72
N LYS A 6 7.52 -18.90 56.18
CA LYS A 6 6.68 -19.17 55.02
C LYS A 6 5.22 -18.92 55.42
N HIS A 7 4.56 -17.95 54.80
CA HIS A 7 3.10 -17.96 54.70
C HIS A 7 2.73 -18.27 53.25
N LEU A 8 2.36 -19.55 53.05
CA LEU A 8 1.69 -20.06 51.87
C LEU A 8 0.17 -19.85 52.03
N LEU A 9 -0.47 -19.66 50.87
CA LEU A 9 -1.87 -19.98 50.55
C LEU A 9 -2.91 -18.87 50.74
N CYS A 10 -3.30 -18.23 49.64
CA CYS A 10 -4.64 -18.37 49.01
C CYS A 10 -4.92 -17.19 48.07
N CYS A 11 -4.80 -17.39 46.74
CA CYS A 11 -5.63 -16.72 45.75
C CYS A 11 -5.79 -17.67 44.56
N ALA A 12 -6.98 -18.24 44.47
CA ALA A 12 -7.42 -19.10 43.37
C ALA A 12 -7.58 -18.27 42.10
N ILE A 13 -6.98 -18.71 40.99
CA ILE A 13 -7.45 -18.37 39.66
C ILE A 13 -7.58 -19.69 38.90
N ALA A 14 -8.84 -20.03 38.63
CA ALA A 14 -9.27 -21.25 38.00
C ALA A 14 -8.74 -21.35 36.56
N ALA A 15 -8.33 -22.56 36.19
CA ALA A 15 -8.12 -22.95 34.81
C ALA A 15 -9.45 -23.30 34.12
N SER A 16 -9.43 -23.20 32.79
CA SER A 16 -10.30 -23.80 31.77
C SER A 16 -11.70 -23.20 31.50
N ALA A 17 -11.83 -22.56 30.34
CA ALA A 17 -12.79 -22.96 29.29
C ALA A 17 -12.43 -22.30 27.93
N LEU A 18 -11.83 -23.09 27.03
CA LEU A 18 -11.89 -22.86 25.58
C LEU A 18 -13.23 -23.42 25.11
N ILE A 19 -14.21 -22.59 24.72
CA ILE A 19 -15.22 -22.94 23.70
C ILE A 19 -15.60 -21.68 22.92
N SER A 20 -15.30 -21.74 21.63
CA SER A 20 -15.63 -20.84 20.54
C SER A 20 -17.14 -20.63 20.36
N THR A 21 -17.58 -19.40 20.10
CA THR A 21 -18.65 -19.10 19.11
C THR A 21 -18.61 -17.61 18.74
N GLY A 22 -18.78 -17.31 17.45
CA GLY A 22 -18.99 -15.94 16.96
C GLY A 22 -17.76 -15.29 16.35
N VAL A 23 -17.41 -15.70 15.12
CA VAL A 23 -16.68 -14.85 14.18
C VAL A 23 -17.43 -13.52 14.07
N HIS A 24 -16.91 -12.48 14.69
CA HIS A 24 -17.14 -11.12 14.22
C HIS A 24 -15.85 -10.71 13.53
N ALA A 25 -15.81 -10.95 12.22
CA ALA A 25 -15.01 -10.11 11.35
C ALA A 25 -15.51 -8.69 11.59
N ALA A 26 -14.91 -7.99 12.55
CA ALA A 26 -14.96 -6.55 12.60
C ALA A 26 -14.34 -6.11 11.29
N SER A 27 -15.21 -5.84 10.33
CA SER A 27 -14.89 -5.23 9.07
C SER A 27 -14.16 -3.95 9.40
N TRP A 28 -12.84 -3.99 9.30
CA TRP A 28 -11.95 -2.84 9.38
C TRP A 28 -12.42 -1.69 8.46
N LYS A 29 -13.16 -2.02 7.39
CA LYS A 29 -13.96 -1.11 6.58
C LYS A 29 -14.91 -0.23 7.41
N ASP A 30 -15.70 -0.81 8.33
CA ASP A 30 -16.70 -0.09 9.13
C ASP A 30 -16.07 0.72 10.27
N ALA A 31 -14.99 0.24 10.87
CA ALA A 31 -14.16 1.04 11.79
C ALA A 31 -13.50 2.25 11.09
N LEU A 32 -13.07 2.07 9.83
CA LEU A 32 -12.46 3.12 9.01
C LEU A 32 -13.48 4.15 8.50
N SER A 33 -14.67 3.71 8.05
CA SER A 33 -15.76 4.60 7.65
C SER A 33 -16.25 5.48 8.82
N SER A 34 -16.23 4.94 10.04
CA SER A 34 -16.62 5.68 11.25
C SER A 34 -15.57 6.74 11.62
N ALA A 35 -14.27 6.39 11.57
CA ALA A 35 -13.17 7.33 11.79
C ALA A 35 -13.09 8.44 10.73
N ALA A 36 -13.39 8.12 9.46
CA ALA A 36 -13.46 9.11 8.38
C ALA A 36 -14.60 10.13 8.58
N SER A 37 -15.73 9.70 9.15
CA SER A 37 -16.89 10.56 9.39
C SER A 37 -16.67 11.50 10.58
N GLU A 38 -16.01 11.04 11.66
CA GLU A 38 -15.69 11.89 12.81
C GLU A 38 -14.57 12.90 12.52
N LEU A 39 -13.60 12.56 11.68
CA LEU A 39 -12.45 13.43 11.40
C LEU A 39 -12.71 14.45 10.28
N GLY A 40 -13.76 14.26 9.47
CA GLY A 40 -14.21 15.26 8.48
C GLY A 40 -14.65 16.59 9.10
N ASN A 41 -14.89 16.64 10.40
CA ASN A 41 -15.33 17.83 11.13
C ASN A 41 -14.18 18.60 11.83
N GLN A 42 -12.93 18.13 11.68
CA GLN A 42 -11.72 18.88 12.07
C GLN A 42 -10.76 18.98 10.88
N ASN A 43 -10.94 20.00 10.03
CA ASN A 43 -9.92 20.30 9.03
C ASN A 43 -9.76 21.82 8.81
N SER A 44 -8.81 22.38 9.54
CA SER A 44 -8.04 23.54 9.12
C SER A 44 -6.57 23.24 9.37
N THR A 45 -6.04 22.25 8.64
CA THR A 45 -4.59 22.14 8.42
C THR A 45 -4.39 21.97 6.92
N THR A 46 -4.05 23.09 6.29
CA THR A 46 -3.74 23.20 4.87
C THR A 46 -2.55 22.31 4.55
N GLN A 47 -2.82 21.12 4.03
CA GLN A 47 -1.80 20.29 3.38
C GLN A 47 -1.91 20.55 1.88
N GLU A 48 -1.21 21.60 1.43
CA GLU A 48 -1.11 21.97 0.02
C GLU A 48 -0.65 20.75 -0.80
N GLY A 49 -1.47 20.35 -1.77
CA GLY A 49 -1.13 19.34 -2.79
C GLY A 49 -1.29 17.86 -2.39
N GLY A 50 -1.79 17.55 -1.20
CA GLY A 50 -1.97 16.17 -0.74
C GLY A 50 -3.35 15.58 -1.09
N TRP A 51 -3.40 14.34 -1.58
CA TRP A 51 -4.65 13.61 -1.74
C TRP A 51 -5.43 13.57 -0.40
N SER A 52 -6.71 13.97 -0.41
CA SER A 52 -7.53 13.96 0.81
C SER A 52 -7.77 12.53 1.31
N LEU A 53 -7.92 12.36 2.63
CA LEU A 53 -8.23 11.07 3.27
C LEU A 53 -9.42 10.34 2.63
N ALA A 54 -10.47 11.09 2.27
CA ALA A 54 -11.63 10.56 1.57
C ALA A 54 -11.25 9.99 0.19
N SER A 55 -10.39 10.67 -0.56
CA SER A 55 -9.88 10.21 -1.86
C SER A 55 -9.02 8.96 -1.72
N LEU A 56 -8.13 8.88 -0.73
CA LEU A 56 -7.34 7.66 -0.48
C LEU A 56 -8.23 6.47 -0.08
N THR A 57 -9.21 6.71 0.79
CA THR A 57 -10.17 5.67 1.19
C THR A 57 -10.99 5.22 -0.01
N ASN A 58 -11.45 6.17 -0.83
CA ASN A 58 -12.20 5.86 -2.04
C ASN A 58 -11.34 5.08 -3.03
N LEU A 59 -10.07 5.42 -3.20
CA LEU A 59 -9.14 4.72 -4.08
C LEU A 59 -8.88 3.28 -3.62
N LEU A 60 -8.67 3.09 -2.31
CA LEU A 60 -8.52 1.76 -1.72
C LEU A 60 -9.80 0.92 -1.89
N SER A 61 -10.96 1.57 -1.90
CA SER A 61 -12.27 0.93 -2.10
C SER A 61 -12.67 0.78 -3.57
N SER A 62 -12.14 1.60 -4.49
CA SER A 62 -12.56 1.67 -5.91
C SER A 62 -11.94 0.59 -6.80
N GLY A 63 -11.20 -0.35 -6.21
CA GLY A 63 -10.73 -1.54 -6.90
C GLY A 63 -9.40 -1.37 -7.62
N ASN A 64 -9.01 -2.39 -8.39
CA ASN A 64 -7.66 -2.52 -8.92
C ASN A 64 -7.34 -1.51 -10.03
N GLN A 65 -8.34 -1.02 -10.75
CA GLN A 65 -8.20 -0.16 -11.94
C GLN A 65 -7.62 1.20 -11.58
N ALA A 66 -8.11 1.81 -10.50
CA ALA A 66 -7.64 3.09 -9.99
C ALA A 66 -6.22 3.05 -9.40
N LEU A 67 -5.62 1.86 -9.30
CA LEU A 67 -4.29 1.61 -8.75
C LEU A 67 -3.40 0.79 -9.70
N SER A 68 -3.88 0.49 -10.90
CA SER A 68 -3.10 -0.19 -11.93
C SER A 68 -2.64 0.81 -12.97
N ALA A 69 -1.42 0.65 -13.46
CA ALA A 69 -0.88 1.51 -14.50
C ALA A 69 -1.69 1.37 -15.81
N ASP A 70 -1.76 2.46 -16.55
CA ASP A 70 -2.42 2.58 -17.86
C ASP A 70 -1.68 1.78 -18.93
N ASN A 71 -0.35 1.83 -18.92
CA ASN A 71 0.52 1.17 -19.89
C ASN A 71 1.73 0.48 -19.24
N MET A 72 2.43 -0.31 -20.04
CA MET A 72 3.56 -1.13 -19.59
C MET A 72 4.79 -0.29 -19.20
N ASN A 73 4.98 0.87 -19.84
CA ASN A 73 6.12 1.77 -19.60
C ASN A 73 5.98 2.45 -18.24
N ASN A 74 4.79 2.99 -17.94
CA ASN A 74 4.48 3.54 -16.63
C ASN A 74 4.52 2.47 -15.53
N ALA A 75 3.98 1.28 -15.79
CA ALA A 75 4.09 0.15 -14.88
C ALA A 75 5.55 -0.17 -14.54
N ALA A 76 6.44 -0.21 -15.53
CA ALA A 76 7.86 -0.54 -15.32
C ALA A 76 8.55 0.53 -14.47
N GLY A 77 8.28 1.81 -14.74
CA GLY A 77 8.77 2.92 -13.92
C GLY A 77 8.26 2.85 -12.48
N ILE A 78 6.97 2.55 -12.28
CA ILE A 78 6.38 2.42 -10.95
C ILE A 78 6.97 1.23 -10.19
N LEU A 79 7.26 0.10 -10.83
CA LEU A 79 7.96 -1.00 -10.18
C LEU A 79 9.34 -0.60 -9.68
N GLN A 80 10.07 0.21 -10.44
CA GLN A 80 11.35 0.76 -10.00
C GLN A 80 11.17 1.69 -8.80
N TYR A 81 10.16 2.57 -8.81
CA TYR A 81 9.81 3.40 -7.66
C TYR A 81 9.51 2.54 -6.42
N CYS A 82 8.66 1.52 -6.57
CA CYS A 82 8.27 0.62 -5.49
C CYS A 82 9.44 -0.17 -4.90
N ALA A 83 10.35 -0.64 -5.74
CA ALA A 83 11.58 -1.30 -5.31
C ALA A 83 12.48 -0.34 -4.52
N LYS A 84 12.68 0.89 -5.02
CA LYS A 84 13.48 1.94 -4.35
C LYS A 84 12.91 2.30 -2.97
N GLN A 85 11.58 2.39 -2.87
CA GLN A 85 10.88 2.71 -1.62
C GLN A 85 10.68 1.48 -0.71
N LYS A 86 11.13 0.29 -1.12
CA LYS A 86 10.96 -0.99 -0.38
C LYS A 86 9.49 -1.33 -0.09
N LEU A 87 8.60 -0.98 -1.02
CA LEU A 87 7.15 -1.18 -0.91
C LEU A 87 6.68 -2.51 -1.54
N ALA A 88 7.54 -3.17 -2.30
CA ALA A 88 7.34 -4.49 -2.88
C ALA A 88 8.60 -5.33 -2.71
N SER A 89 8.50 -6.64 -2.96
CA SER A 89 9.68 -7.51 -3.05
C SER A 89 10.64 -6.95 -4.11
N VAL A 90 11.79 -6.43 -3.67
CA VAL A 90 12.76 -5.75 -4.54
C VAL A 90 13.21 -6.68 -5.67
N THR A 91 13.52 -7.93 -5.34
CA THR A 91 13.95 -8.94 -6.32
C THR A 91 12.89 -9.21 -7.38
N ASP A 92 11.63 -9.38 -6.97
CA ASP A 92 10.55 -9.63 -7.92
C ASP A 92 10.27 -8.39 -8.76
N ALA A 93 10.18 -7.21 -8.13
CA ALA A 93 9.95 -5.95 -8.83
C ALA A 93 11.04 -5.66 -9.87
N GLU A 94 12.32 -5.90 -9.55
CA GLU A 94 13.43 -5.71 -10.49
C GLU A 94 13.40 -6.70 -11.66
N ASN A 95 13.17 -8.00 -11.38
CA ASN A 95 13.09 -9.03 -12.42
C ASN A 95 11.92 -8.80 -13.38
N ILE A 96 10.75 -8.43 -12.84
CA ILE A 96 9.56 -8.14 -13.64
C ILE A 96 9.75 -6.85 -14.44
N LYS A 97 10.29 -5.79 -13.83
CA LYS A 97 10.66 -4.56 -14.53
C LYS A 97 11.61 -4.83 -15.70
N ASN A 98 12.68 -5.60 -15.48
CA ASN A 98 13.65 -5.88 -16.54
C ASN A 98 13.02 -6.62 -17.73
N GLN A 99 12.18 -7.63 -17.46
CA GLN A 99 11.46 -8.35 -18.51
C GLN A 99 10.43 -7.48 -19.23
N MET A 100 9.78 -6.55 -18.52
CA MET A 100 8.89 -5.57 -19.15
C MET A 100 9.68 -4.63 -20.06
N LEU A 101 10.83 -4.12 -19.62
CA LEU A 101 11.70 -3.26 -20.43
C LEU A 101 12.21 -3.99 -21.69
N GLU A 102 12.57 -5.27 -21.56
CA GLU A 102 12.96 -6.12 -22.69
C GLU A 102 11.81 -6.30 -23.68
N LYS A 103 10.61 -6.66 -23.22
CA LYS A 103 9.42 -6.77 -24.08
C LYS A 103 9.03 -5.44 -24.73
N LEU A 104 9.30 -4.32 -24.07
CA LEU A 104 9.07 -2.98 -24.62
C LEU A 104 10.11 -2.57 -25.66
N GLY A 105 11.29 -3.21 -25.68
CA GLY A 105 12.44 -2.71 -26.41
C GLY A 105 12.94 -1.36 -25.88
N LEU A 106 12.66 -1.04 -24.60
CA LEU A 106 13.10 0.20 -23.96
C LEU A 106 14.53 0.03 -23.44
N ASN A 107 15.52 0.34 -24.27
CA ASN A 107 16.92 0.40 -23.84
C ASN A 107 17.19 1.68 -23.02
N SER A 108 18.44 1.86 -22.61
CA SER A 108 18.82 2.97 -21.72
C SER A 108 18.67 4.35 -22.35
N GLU A 109 18.77 4.46 -23.68
CA GLU A 109 18.47 5.69 -24.41
C GLU A 109 16.96 5.94 -24.46
N GLU A 110 16.13 4.99 -24.88
CA GLU A 110 14.68 5.26 -24.99
C GLU A 110 14.02 5.47 -23.64
N GLN A 111 14.51 4.85 -22.56
CA GLN A 111 14.05 5.12 -21.21
C GLN A 111 14.18 6.60 -20.80
N LYS A 112 15.16 7.33 -21.36
CA LYS A 112 15.35 8.76 -21.06
C LYS A 112 14.39 9.67 -21.83
N GLU A 113 13.79 9.16 -22.90
CA GLU A 113 12.83 9.89 -23.74
C GLU A 113 11.39 9.47 -23.43
N ASP A 114 11.19 8.29 -22.81
CA ASP A 114 9.87 7.77 -22.48
C ASP A 114 9.27 8.45 -21.25
N THR A 115 8.39 9.43 -21.49
CA THR A 115 7.70 10.17 -20.43
C THR A 115 6.91 9.28 -19.46
N ASN A 116 6.32 8.16 -19.91
CA ASN A 116 5.53 7.29 -19.04
C ASN A 116 6.41 6.55 -18.03
N TYR A 117 7.55 6.05 -18.49
CA TYR A 117 8.57 5.45 -17.65
C TYR A 117 9.18 6.47 -16.68
N LEU A 118 9.55 7.66 -17.19
CA LEU A 118 10.09 8.76 -16.37
C LEU A 118 9.10 9.25 -15.30
N ASP A 119 7.81 9.29 -15.61
CA ASP A 119 6.77 9.57 -14.63
C ASP A 119 6.69 8.45 -13.59
N GLY A 120 6.75 7.20 -14.04
CA GLY A 120 6.70 6.04 -13.16
C GLY A 120 7.86 6.00 -12.16
N ILE A 121 9.10 6.28 -12.56
CA ILE A 121 10.26 6.30 -11.65
C ILE A 121 10.16 7.42 -10.60
N GLN A 122 9.40 8.48 -10.89
CA GLN A 122 9.09 9.57 -9.97
C GLN A 122 7.90 9.24 -9.04
N GLY A 123 7.30 8.05 -9.18
CA GLY A 123 6.14 7.64 -8.40
C GLY A 123 4.82 8.17 -8.94
N LEU A 124 4.80 8.75 -10.15
CA LEU A 124 3.57 9.21 -10.80
C LEU A 124 2.92 8.04 -11.54
N LEU A 125 1.94 7.41 -10.88
CA LEU A 125 1.13 6.35 -11.45
C LEU A 125 0.04 6.97 -12.34
N LYS A 126 0.11 6.68 -13.63
CA LYS A 126 -0.98 6.96 -14.58
C LYS A 126 -1.91 5.77 -14.56
N THR A 127 -3.11 5.95 -14.09
CA THR A 127 -4.09 4.87 -13.89
C THR A 127 -4.83 4.56 -15.18
N LYS A 128 -5.36 3.34 -15.32
CA LYS A 128 -6.20 2.97 -16.48
C LYS A 128 -7.42 3.87 -16.69
N ASP A 129 -7.92 4.47 -15.60
CA ASP A 129 -9.09 5.35 -15.63
C ASP A 129 -8.73 6.78 -16.04
N GLY A 130 -7.49 7.03 -16.49
CA GLY A 130 -7.01 8.32 -16.96
C GLY A 130 -6.64 9.30 -15.83
N GLN A 131 -6.69 8.85 -14.58
CA GLN A 131 -6.26 9.66 -13.42
C GLN A 131 -4.75 9.53 -13.20
N GLN A 132 -4.16 10.54 -12.57
CA GLN A 132 -2.77 10.52 -12.11
C GLN A 132 -2.72 10.49 -10.59
N LEU A 133 -1.99 9.52 -10.04
CA LEU A 133 -1.73 9.37 -8.63
C LEU A 133 -0.24 9.52 -8.38
N ASN A 134 0.15 10.56 -7.65
CA ASN A 134 1.53 10.73 -7.24
C ASN A 134 1.77 10.02 -5.90
N LEU A 135 2.34 8.82 -5.96
CA LEU A 135 2.67 7.98 -4.81
C LEU A 135 3.72 8.60 -3.89
N ASP A 136 4.54 9.51 -4.40
CA ASP A 136 5.53 10.21 -3.59
C ASP A 136 4.86 11.24 -2.67
N ASN A 137 3.87 11.95 -3.20
CA ASN A 137 3.20 13.06 -2.53
C ASN A 137 1.97 12.69 -1.69
N ILE A 138 1.52 11.43 -1.66
CA ILE A 138 0.35 11.04 -0.83
C ILE A 138 0.61 11.03 0.70
N GLY A 139 1.84 11.29 1.12
CA GLY A 139 2.24 11.36 2.54
C GLY A 139 2.75 10.03 3.11
N THR A 140 2.93 10.02 4.44
CA THR A 140 3.56 8.93 5.22
C THR A 140 2.66 8.40 6.34
N THR A 141 1.36 8.72 6.30
CA THR A 141 0.41 8.15 7.26
C THR A 141 0.29 6.64 7.02
N PRO A 142 -0.10 5.83 8.02
CA PRO A 142 -0.29 4.39 7.84
C PRO A 142 -1.27 4.02 6.72
N LEU A 143 -2.25 4.90 6.43
CA LEU A 143 -3.15 4.71 5.31
C LEU A 143 -2.47 5.03 3.98
N ALA A 144 -1.71 6.12 3.90
CA ALA A 144 -0.93 6.47 2.72
C ALA A 144 0.03 5.34 2.35
N GLU A 145 0.77 4.80 3.33
CA GLU A 145 1.65 3.65 3.12
C GLU A 145 0.90 2.44 2.56
N LYS A 146 -0.27 2.11 3.12
CA LYS A 146 -1.12 1.03 2.58
C LYS A 146 -1.54 1.27 1.14
N VAL A 147 -1.86 2.51 0.76
CA VAL A 147 -2.18 2.86 -0.63
C VAL A 147 -0.96 2.69 -1.53
N LYS A 148 0.23 3.15 -1.11
CA LYS A 148 1.48 2.94 -1.89
C LYS A 148 1.76 1.46 -2.09
N THR A 149 1.75 0.67 -1.01
CA THR A 149 1.97 -0.79 -1.09
C THR A 149 0.94 -1.45 -1.98
N LYS A 150 -0.35 -1.09 -1.86
CA LYS A 150 -1.41 -1.66 -2.71
C LYS A 150 -1.20 -1.32 -4.18
N ALA A 151 -0.81 -0.09 -4.51
CA ALA A 151 -0.47 0.31 -5.87
C ALA A 151 0.69 -0.54 -6.41
N CYS A 152 1.77 -0.65 -5.64
CA CYS A 152 2.95 -1.45 -6.00
C CYS A 152 2.61 -2.92 -6.24
N ASP A 153 1.81 -3.54 -5.37
CA ASP A 153 1.37 -4.93 -5.51
C ASP A 153 0.53 -5.14 -6.78
N LEU A 154 -0.35 -4.19 -7.09
CA LEU A 154 -1.22 -4.27 -8.27
C LEU A 154 -0.42 -4.08 -9.56
N VAL A 155 0.51 -3.14 -9.58
CA VAL A 155 1.42 -2.95 -10.71
C VAL A 155 2.36 -4.15 -10.87
N LEU A 156 2.81 -4.79 -9.79
CA LEU A 156 3.62 -6.01 -9.86
C LEU A 156 2.84 -7.17 -10.49
N LYS A 157 1.59 -7.37 -10.05
CA LYS A 157 0.67 -8.35 -10.67
C LYS A 157 0.39 -8.02 -12.12
N GLN A 158 0.25 -6.74 -12.45
CA GLN A 158 0.07 -6.30 -13.82
C GLN A 158 1.31 -6.59 -14.67
N GLY A 159 2.51 -6.34 -14.13
CA GLY A 159 3.78 -6.64 -14.79
C GLY A 159 3.92 -8.13 -15.10
N LEU A 160 3.58 -8.99 -14.14
CA LEU A 160 3.51 -10.44 -14.35
C LEU A 160 2.62 -10.81 -15.54
N ASN A 161 1.43 -10.21 -15.65
CA ASN A 161 0.51 -10.48 -16.76
C ASN A 161 1.04 -10.01 -18.11
N PHE A 162 1.85 -8.95 -18.15
CA PHE A 162 2.46 -8.46 -19.39
C PHE A 162 3.59 -9.35 -19.90
N ILE A 163 4.36 -9.92 -18.97
CA ILE A 163 5.51 -10.76 -19.32
C ILE A 163 5.14 -12.23 -19.53
N SER A 164 3.95 -12.64 -19.07
CA SER A 164 3.38 -13.95 -19.35
C SER A 164 3.15 -14.20 -20.84
#